data_AF-H2LTJ0-F1
#
_entry.id   AF-H2LTJ0-F1
#
_cell.length_a   1.000
_cell.length_b   1.000
_cell.length_c   1.000
_cell.angle_alpha   90.00
_cell.angle_beta   90.00
_cell.angle_gamma   90.00
#
_symmetry.space_group_name_H-M   'P 1'
#
loop_
_entity.id
_entity.type
_entity.pdbx_description
1 polymer ?
#
loop_
_entity_poly.entity_id
_entity_poly.type
_entity_poly.pdbx_seq_one_letter_code
_entity_poly.pdbx_strand_id
1 'polypeptide(L)'
;MEELEHTCPHPRTTLIEPAIFARETSCDCRAPHEKLTIEQARRGTPVDRPVRVYADGIFDLFHSGHARALMQAKNLFPNTYLLVGVCSDELTHKYKGFTVMTEQERYEALRHCRYVDEVLRDAPWTLTPKFLDKHKIDFVAHDDIPYSSAGSEDVYKHIKEAGMFVPTQRTEGISTSDIITRIVRDYDVYARRNLQRGYTAKELNVSYINKQVLQERSGRMLSYALSPRESPCNSPPRELSPLRSPSPPSPPARWHNARPSPPTSPKGASASMSSMSEGDEDEN
;
A
#
# COMPACT_ATOMS: atom_id res chain seq x y z
N MET A 1 46.97 -0.99 15.22
CA MET A 1 46.15 -1.76 14.25
C MET A 1 44.87 -2.07 15.00
N GLU A 2 43.81 -1.30 14.76
CA GLU A 2 42.48 -1.62 15.27
C GLU A 2 41.91 -2.74 14.42
N GLU A 3 41.62 -3.89 15.03
CA GLU A 3 40.89 -4.96 14.38
C GLU A 3 39.45 -4.48 14.14
N LEU A 4 39.10 -4.25 12.88
CA LEU A 4 37.73 -4.05 12.45
C LEU A 4 36.99 -5.39 12.63
N GLU A 5 36.29 -5.55 13.75
CA GLU A 5 35.37 -6.66 13.97
C GLU A 5 34.31 -6.65 12.86
N HIS A 6 34.45 -7.58 11.92
CA HIS A 6 33.48 -7.79 10.86
C HIS A 6 32.27 -8.53 11.44
N THR A 7 31.35 -7.79 12.09
CA THR A 7 30.09 -8.37 12.54
C THR A 7 29.20 -8.63 11.32
N CYS A 8 29.26 -9.85 10.77
CA CYS A 8 28.23 -10.29 9.82
C CYS A 8 26.85 -10.12 10.50
N PRO A 9 25.91 -9.39 9.88
CA PRO A 9 24.57 -9.26 10.43
C PRO A 9 23.97 -10.66 10.59
N HIS A 10 23.43 -10.95 11.78
CA HIS A 10 22.85 -12.25 12.07
C HIS A 10 21.83 -12.62 10.98
N PRO A 11 21.83 -13.88 10.48
CA PRO A 11 20.86 -14.30 9.50
C PRO A 11 19.46 -14.07 10.08
N ARG A 12 18.67 -13.25 9.39
CA ARG A 12 17.26 -13.07 9.77
C ARG A 12 16.60 -14.43 9.72
N THR A 13 15.77 -14.76 10.72
CA THR A 13 14.86 -15.90 10.62
C THR A 13 14.07 -15.76 9.32
N THR A 14 14.33 -16.66 8.38
CA THR A 14 13.78 -16.60 7.03
C THR A 14 12.45 -17.33 7.01
N LEU A 15 11.37 -16.59 6.78
CA LEU A 15 10.10 -17.18 6.35
C LEU A 15 10.31 -17.69 4.91
N ILE A 16 10.02 -18.97 4.70
CA ILE A 16 10.18 -19.65 3.40
C ILE A 16 8.85 -19.95 2.72
N GLU A 17 7.75 -19.86 3.47
CA GLU A 17 6.40 -20.10 2.99
C GLU A 17 5.55 -18.83 3.09
N PRO A 18 4.61 -18.63 2.16
CA PRO A 18 3.63 -17.54 2.23
C PRO A 18 2.69 -17.72 3.42
N ALA A 19 2.11 -16.61 3.90
CA ALA A 19 1.10 -16.66 4.96
C ALA A 19 -0.06 -17.58 4.58
N ILE A 20 -0.65 -18.26 5.57
CA ILE A 20 -1.74 -19.20 5.32
C ILE A 20 -3.06 -18.45 5.12
N PHE A 21 -3.99 -19.04 4.39
CA PHE A 21 -5.37 -18.58 4.40
C PHE A 21 -6.09 -19.09 5.65
N ALA A 22 -6.94 -18.24 6.22
CA ALA A 22 -7.86 -18.63 7.27
C ALA A 22 -8.79 -19.74 6.75
N ARG A 23 -8.79 -20.87 7.46
CA ARG A 23 -9.75 -21.96 7.26
C ARG A 23 -11.01 -21.68 8.07
N GLU A 24 -12.14 -22.29 7.71
CA GLU A 24 -13.42 -22.13 8.43
C GLU A 24 -13.32 -22.46 9.94
N THR A 25 -12.32 -23.26 10.34
CA THR A 25 -12.07 -23.74 11.71
C THR A 25 -10.75 -23.23 12.33
N SER A 26 -10.06 -22.23 11.73
CA SER A 26 -8.61 -22.02 11.92
C SER A 26 -8.07 -21.66 13.30
N CYS A 27 -8.88 -21.55 14.35
CA CYS A 27 -8.39 -21.24 15.68
C CYS A 27 -8.26 -22.49 16.58
N ASP A 28 -7.37 -23.41 16.20
CA ASP A 28 -7.01 -24.62 16.97
C ASP A 28 -6.28 -24.31 18.31
N CYS A 29 -6.31 -23.06 18.80
CA CYS A 29 -5.86 -22.78 20.16
C CYS A 29 -6.84 -23.40 21.16
N ARG A 30 -6.34 -24.43 21.87
CA ARG A 30 -7.06 -25.20 22.91
C ARG A 30 -7.42 -24.36 24.14
N ALA A 31 -6.81 -23.18 24.29
CA ALA A 31 -7.08 -22.28 25.41
C ALA A 31 -8.46 -21.59 25.26
N PRO A 32 -9.20 -21.39 26.37
CA PRO A 32 -10.37 -20.53 26.39
C PRO A 32 -10.03 -19.14 25.80
N HIS A 33 -10.87 -18.62 24.92
CA HIS A 33 -10.68 -17.28 24.36
C HIS A 33 -11.26 -16.23 25.31
N GLU A 34 -10.55 -15.99 26.40
CA GLU A 34 -10.78 -14.81 27.22
C GLU A 34 -10.12 -13.59 26.56
N LYS A 35 -10.85 -12.48 26.48
CA LYS A 35 -10.34 -11.22 25.91
C LYS A 35 -9.25 -10.66 26.83
N LEU A 36 -8.16 -10.23 26.22
CA LEU A 36 -7.04 -9.62 26.93
C LEU A 36 -7.28 -8.11 27.10
N THR A 37 -6.89 -7.57 28.25
CA THR A 37 -6.75 -6.12 28.39
C THR A 37 -5.47 -5.63 27.68
N ILE A 38 -5.43 -4.37 27.28
CA ILE A 38 -4.25 -3.80 26.62
C ILE A 38 -2.99 -3.87 27.52
N GLU A 39 -3.17 -3.76 28.84
CA GLU A 39 -2.08 -3.87 29.82
C GLU A 39 -1.53 -5.30 29.92
N GLN A 40 -2.41 -6.31 29.90
CA GLN A 40 -2.00 -7.72 29.84
C GLN A 40 -1.24 -8.01 28.54
N ALA A 41 -1.77 -7.55 27.40
CA ALA A 41 -1.15 -7.75 26.10
C ALA A 41 0.24 -7.09 26.01
N ARG A 42 0.41 -5.89 26.59
CA ARG A 42 1.71 -5.17 26.63
C ARG A 42 2.76 -5.84 27.51
N ARG A 43 2.35 -6.48 28.61
CA ARG A 43 3.27 -7.26 29.47
C ARG A 43 3.82 -8.50 28.76
N GLY A 44 3.16 -8.95 27.70
CA GLY A 44 3.49 -10.16 26.97
C GLY A 44 2.62 -11.33 27.41
N THR A 45 2.29 -12.18 26.45
CA THR A 45 1.47 -13.38 26.66
C THR A 45 2.32 -14.64 26.48
N PRO A 46 1.90 -15.79 27.07
CA PRO A 46 2.54 -17.08 26.85
C PRO A 46 2.70 -17.41 25.36
N VAL A 47 3.74 -18.18 25.02
CA VAL A 47 4.11 -18.50 23.62
C VAL A 47 2.95 -19.17 22.86
N ASP A 48 2.17 -20.00 23.55
CA ASP A 48 1.01 -20.73 23.04
C ASP A 48 -0.28 -19.90 22.97
N ARG A 49 -0.27 -18.66 23.49
CA ARG A 49 -1.39 -17.71 23.46
C ARG A 49 -0.92 -16.35 22.94
N PRO A 50 -0.57 -16.22 21.65
CA PRO A 50 -0.28 -14.91 21.08
C PRO A 50 -1.52 -14.00 21.14
N VAL A 51 -1.28 -12.69 21.23
CA VAL A 51 -2.32 -11.68 21.09
C VAL A 51 -2.77 -11.65 19.63
N ARG A 52 -4.03 -11.93 19.37
CA ARG A 52 -4.58 -11.99 18.01
C ARG A 52 -5.07 -10.60 17.61
N VAL A 53 -4.31 -9.95 16.74
CA VAL A 53 -4.63 -8.64 16.18
C VAL A 53 -5.25 -8.84 14.80
N TYR A 54 -6.37 -8.16 14.56
CA TYR A 54 -7.02 -8.12 13.26
C TYR A 54 -6.79 -6.78 12.59
N ALA A 55 -6.32 -6.77 11.35
CA ALA A 55 -6.25 -5.57 10.51
C ALA A 55 -7.01 -5.83 9.21
N ASP A 56 -7.88 -4.92 8.81
CA ASP A 56 -8.66 -5.04 7.58
C ASP A 56 -8.34 -3.95 6.56
N GLY A 57 -8.72 -4.23 5.32
CA GLY A 57 -8.58 -3.28 4.24
C GLY A 57 -8.85 -3.88 2.88
N ILE A 58 -8.76 -3.01 1.87
CA ILE A 58 -8.90 -3.42 0.47
C ILE A 58 -7.58 -3.96 -0.06
N PHE A 59 -6.46 -3.29 0.29
CA PHE A 59 -5.11 -3.63 -0.15
C PHE A 59 -4.91 -3.62 -1.68
N ASP A 60 -5.68 -2.79 -2.39
CA ASP A 60 -5.51 -2.58 -3.82
C ASP A 60 -4.18 -1.88 -4.14
N LEU A 61 -3.52 -2.31 -5.22
CA LEU A 61 -2.14 -1.95 -5.58
C LEU A 61 -1.21 -2.02 -4.36
N PHE A 62 -1.09 -3.20 -3.73
CA PHE A 62 -0.38 -3.37 -2.46
C PHE A 62 1.00 -2.69 -2.45
N HIS A 63 1.20 -1.77 -1.51
CA HIS A 63 2.33 -0.85 -1.50
C HIS A 63 2.90 -0.65 -0.07
N SER A 64 4.01 0.08 0.05
CA SER A 64 4.74 0.23 1.32
C SER A 64 3.90 0.85 2.44
N GLY A 65 2.92 1.71 2.13
CA GLY A 65 1.95 2.23 3.11
C GLY A 65 1.15 1.13 3.81
N HIS A 66 0.62 0.15 3.05
CA HIS A 66 -0.07 -1.01 3.63
C HIS A 66 0.89 -1.86 4.45
N ALA A 67 2.05 -2.20 3.91
CA ALA A 67 3.04 -3.03 4.60
C ALA A 67 3.51 -2.41 5.93
N ARG A 68 3.66 -1.08 6.00
CA ARG A 68 4.02 -0.36 7.23
C ARG A 68 2.89 -0.28 8.25
N ALA A 69 1.63 -0.20 7.82
CA ALA A 69 0.48 -0.30 8.72
C ALA A 69 0.41 -1.71 9.34
N LEU A 70 0.59 -2.76 8.53
CA LEU A 70 0.65 -4.14 9.00
C LEU A 70 1.87 -4.41 9.90
N MET A 71 3.01 -3.78 9.61
CA MET A 71 4.18 -3.79 10.50
C MET A 71 3.86 -3.21 11.88
N GLN A 72 3.15 -2.08 11.92
CA GLN A 72 2.72 -1.47 13.19
C GLN A 72 1.79 -2.43 13.94
N ALA A 73 0.78 -2.99 13.26
CA ALA A 73 -0.14 -3.96 13.83
C ALA A 73 0.58 -5.19 14.41
N LYS A 74 1.56 -5.76 13.68
CA LYS A 74 2.36 -6.90 14.12
C LYS A 74 3.26 -6.59 15.33
N ASN A 75 3.68 -5.33 15.47
CA ASN A 75 4.58 -4.89 16.54
C ASN A 75 3.85 -4.24 17.73
N LEU A 76 2.51 -4.29 17.78
CA LEU A 76 1.73 -3.70 18.88
C LEU A 76 2.05 -4.34 20.24
N PHE A 77 2.28 -5.65 20.24
CA PHE A 77 2.55 -6.43 21.45
C PHE A 77 3.76 -7.36 21.27
N PRO A 78 4.45 -7.75 22.36
CA PRO A 78 5.64 -8.60 22.29
C PRO A 78 5.40 -9.96 21.60
N ASN A 79 4.20 -10.53 21.76
CA ASN A 79 3.80 -11.79 21.18
C ASN A 79 2.49 -11.61 20.40
N THR A 80 2.60 -11.21 19.13
CA THR A 80 1.46 -10.85 18.28
C THR A 80 1.28 -11.86 17.14
N TYR A 81 0.03 -12.26 16.91
CA TYR A 81 -0.43 -12.98 15.73
C TYR A 81 -1.34 -12.04 14.92
N LEU A 82 -0.95 -11.73 13.70
CA LEU A 82 -1.62 -10.78 12.82
C LEU A 82 -2.47 -11.53 11.79
N LEU A 83 -3.79 -11.42 11.99
CA LEU A 83 -4.82 -11.83 11.04
C LEU A 83 -5.19 -10.62 10.16
N VAL A 84 -5.08 -10.76 8.84
CA VAL A 84 -5.40 -9.68 7.91
C VAL A 84 -6.65 -10.02 7.10
N GLY A 85 -7.71 -9.25 7.28
CA GLY A 85 -8.96 -9.39 6.53
C GLY A 85 -8.96 -8.56 5.25
N VAL A 86 -9.37 -9.18 4.15
CA VAL A 86 -9.44 -8.54 2.85
C VAL A 86 -10.87 -8.56 2.34
N CYS A 87 -11.44 -7.38 2.09
CA CYS A 87 -12.81 -7.26 1.57
C CYS A 87 -12.89 -7.80 0.13
N SER A 88 -14.00 -8.44 -0.21
CA SER A 88 -14.31 -8.90 -1.58
C SER A 88 -14.51 -7.72 -2.54
N ASP A 89 -14.38 -7.99 -3.84
CA ASP A 89 -14.60 -6.98 -4.88
C ASP A 89 -16.06 -6.49 -4.86
N GLU A 90 -17.02 -7.39 -4.64
CA GLU A 90 -18.45 -7.04 -4.54
C GLU A 90 -18.71 -6.00 -3.43
N LEU A 91 -18.22 -6.27 -2.21
CA LEU A 91 -18.36 -5.35 -1.09
C LEU A 91 -17.62 -4.03 -1.33
N THR A 92 -16.42 -4.11 -1.90
CA THR A 92 -15.58 -2.94 -2.16
C THR A 92 -16.22 -2.00 -3.18
N HIS A 93 -16.73 -2.54 -4.28
CA HIS A 93 -17.40 -1.76 -5.33
C HIS A 93 -18.69 -1.14 -4.82
N LYS A 94 -19.42 -1.85 -3.95
CA LYS A 94 -20.66 -1.36 -3.34
C LYS A 94 -20.45 -0.18 -2.37
N TYR A 95 -19.42 -0.24 -1.53
CA TYR A 95 -19.28 0.68 -0.39
C TYR A 95 -18.14 1.69 -0.49
N LYS A 96 -17.25 1.57 -1.48
CA LYS A 96 -16.10 2.46 -1.66
C LYS A 96 -15.84 2.86 -3.10
N GLY A 97 -15.75 1.90 -4.01
CA GLY A 97 -15.45 2.15 -5.42
C GLY A 97 -14.65 1.02 -6.07
N PHE A 98 -14.17 1.27 -7.29
CA PHE A 98 -13.48 0.27 -8.09
C PHE A 98 -12.09 -0.08 -7.55
N THR A 99 -11.69 -1.32 -7.81
CA THR A 99 -10.35 -1.87 -7.58
C THR A 99 -9.64 -2.06 -8.92
N VAL A 100 -8.32 -1.81 -8.94
CA VAL A 100 -7.48 -2.13 -10.11
C VAL A 100 -7.12 -3.61 -10.11
N MET A 101 -6.73 -4.13 -8.94
CA MET A 101 -6.43 -5.55 -8.73
C MET A 101 -7.71 -6.30 -8.34
N THR A 102 -7.89 -7.50 -8.88
CA THR A 102 -8.94 -8.44 -8.47
C THR A 102 -8.74 -8.86 -7.03
N GLU A 103 -9.81 -9.30 -6.37
CA GLU A 103 -9.73 -9.82 -5.00
C GLU A 103 -8.72 -10.95 -4.83
N GLN A 104 -8.61 -11.85 -5.81
CA GLN A 104 -7.66 -12.96 -5.75
C GLN A 104 -6.20 -12.47 -5.80
N GLU A 105 -5.90 -11.44 -6.60
CA GLU A 105 -4.58 -10.83 -6.64
C GLU A 105 -4.27 -10.09 -5.33
N ARG A 106 -5.26 -9.44 -4.72
CA ARG A 106 -5.11 -8.77 -3.42
C ARG A 106 -4.88 -9.77 -2.30
N TYR A 107 -5.61 -10.89 -2.30
CA TYR A 107 -5.40 -12.01 -1.37
C TYR A 107 -3.97 -12.54 -1.48
N GLU A 108 -3.49 -12.81 -2.69
CA GLU A 108 -2.16 -13.35 -2.92
C GLU A 108 -1.05 -12.34 -2.56
N ALA A 109 -1.22 -11.06 -2.91
CA ALA A 109 -0.26 -10.01 -2.57
C ALA A 109 0.01 -9.92 -1.06
N LEU A 110 -1.03 -10.08 -0.23
CA LEU A 110 -0.91 -10.02 1.21
C LEU A 110 -0.19 -11.23 1.82
N ARG A 111 -0.29 -12.40 1.20
CA ARG A 111 0.40 -13.60 1.69
C ARG A 111 1.91 -13.47 1.66
N HIS A 112 2.42 -12.60 0.79
CA HIS A 112 3.84 -12.30 0.66
C HIS A 112 4.28 -11.12 1.54
N CYS A 113 3.38 -10.55 2.34
CA CYS A 113 3.74 -9.52 3.30
C CYS A 113 4.45 -10.12 4.52
N ARG A 114 5.68 -9.66 4.78
CA ARG A 114 6.55 -10.11 5.88
C ARG A 114 5.88 -10.19 7.26
N TYR A 115 4.90 -9.35 7.52
CA TYR A 115 4.33 -9.16 8.86
C TYR A 115 3.04 -9.96 9.09
N VAL A 116 2.48 -10.56 8.05
CA VAL A 116 1.18 -11.23 8.07
C VAL A 116 1.37 -12.70 8.40
N ASP A 117 0.58 -13.21 9.36
CA ASP A 117 0.59 -14.64 9.71
C ASP A 117 -0.56 -15.40 9.03
N GLU A 118 -1.73 -14.77 8.92
CA GLU A 118 -2.95 -15.38 8.39
C GLU A 118 -3.74 -14.36 7.56
N VAL A 119 -4.21 -14.77 6.37
CA VAL A 119 -5.06 -13.95 5.49
C VAL A 119 -6.49 -14.48 5.50
N LEU A 120 -7.43 -13.61 5.86
CA LEU A 120 -8.86 -13.88 5.84
C LEU A 120 -9.49 -13.26 4.59
N ARG A 121 -10.03 -14.13 3.75
CA ARG A 121 -10.74 -13.76 2.51
C ARG A 121 -12.18 -13.38 2.82
N ASP A 122 -12.77 -12.59 1.93
CA ASP A 122 -14.17 -12.13 2.04
C ASP A 122 -14.48 -11.53 3.43
N ALA A 123 -13.62 -10.60 3.86
CA ALA A 123 -13.79 -9.93 5.13
C ALA A 123 -15.06 -9.06 5.13
N PRO A 124 -15.81 -9.03 6.25
CA PRO A 124 -17.03 -8.23 6.34
C PRO A 124 -16.70 -6.74 6.36
N TRP A 125 -17.60 -5.92 5.81
CA TRP A 125 -17.46 -4.46 5.80
C TRP A 125 -17.55 -3.83 7.20
N THR A 126 -18.42 -4.39 8.04
CA THR A 126 -18.57 -4.00 9.45
C THR A 126 -18.37 -5.23 10.31
N LEU A 127 -17.48 -5.13 11.30
CA LEU A 127 -17.20 -6.22 12.22
C LEU A 127 -18.42 -6.52 13.08
N THR A 128 -18.64 -7.81 13.35
CA THR A 128 -19.74 -8.26 14.23
C THR A 128 -19.14 -8.99 15.43
N PRO A 129 -19.80 -8.99 16.61
CA PRO A 129 -19.33 -9.76 17.76
C PRO A 129 -19.10 -11.24 17.42
N LYS A 130 -20.02 -11.84 16.64
CA LYS A 130 -19.88 -13.22 16.15
C LYS A 130 -18.60 -13.43 15.33
N PHE A 131 -18.21 -12.46 14.51
CA PHE A 131 -16.97 -12.52 13.75
C PHE A 131 -15.74 -12.42 14.66
N LEU A 132 -15.75 -11.48 15.61
CA LEU A 132 -14.66 -11.31 16.58
C LEU A 132 -14.44 -12.57 17.42
N ASP A 133 -15.50 -13.23 17.84
CA ASP A 133 -15.44 -14.45 18.63
C ASP A 133 -14.99 -15.66 17.79
N LYS A 134 -15.55 -15.81 16.57
CA LYS A 134 -15.17 -16.88 15.65
C LYS A 134 -13.68 -16.90 15.35
N HIS A 135 -13.08 -15.72 15.12
CA HIS A 135 -11.66 -15.59 14.79
C HIS A 135 -10.77 -15.35 16.01
N LYS A 136 -11.35 -15.37 17.21
CA LYS A 136 -10.68 -15.14 18.49
C LYS A 136 -9.86 -13.85 18.48
N ILE A 137 -10.43 -12.75 17.99
CA ILE A 137 -9.76 -11.46 17.82
C ILE A 137 -9.69 -10.73 19.17
N ASP A 138 -8.49 -10.39 19.63
CA ASP A 138 -8.28 -9.60 20.86
C ASP A 138 -8.37 -8.10 20.58
N PHE A 139 -7.72 -7.63 19.50
CA PHE A 139 -7.67 -6.21 19.14
C PHE A 139 -7.84 -6.01 17.64
N VAL A 140 -8.34 -4.84 17.24
CA VAL A 140 -8.46 -4.41 15.85
C VAL A 140 -7.52 -3.24 15.59
N ALA A 141 -6.72 -3.33 14.53
CA ALA A 141 -5.74 -2.32 14.16
C ALA A 141 -6.07 -1.68 12.80
N HIS A 142 -6.35 -0.38 12.81
CA HIS A 142 -6.58 0.45 11.62
C HIS A 142 -6.13 1.89 11.91
N ASP A 143 -6.06 2.78 10.92
CA ASP A 143 -5.86 4.22 11.20
C ASP A 143 -7.04 4.82 11.98
N ASP A 144 -6.76 5.88 12.76
CA ASP A 144 -7.74 6.46 13.70
C ASP A 144 -8.80 7.36 13.03
N ILE A 145 -8.69 7.57 11.72
CA ILE A 145 -9.63 8.41 10.98
C ILE A 145 -11.00 7.71 10.96
N PRO A 146 -12.09 8.38 11.33
CA PRO A 146 -13.44 7.81 11.24
C PRO A 146 -13.71 7.30 9.83
N TYR A 147 -14.09 6.02 9.71
CA TYR A 147 -14.33 5.41 8.42
C TYR A 147 -15.83 5.44 8.12
N SER A 148 -16.28 6.54 7.51
CA SER A 148 -17.68 6.77 7.16
C SER A 148 -18.06 5.98 5.89
N SER A 149 -18.92 4.97 6.04
CA SER A 149 -19.43 4.17 4.92
C SER A 149 -20.69 3.40 5.34
N ALA A 150 -21.45 2.90 4.36
CA ALA A 150 -22.64 2.08 4.58
C ALA A 150 -23.71 2.69 5.51
N GLY A 151 -23.81 4.03 5.56
CA GLY A 151 -24.74 4.74 6.45
C GLY A 151 -24.26 4.88 7.90
N SER A 152 -23.02 4.48 8.21
CA SER A 152 -22.35 4.73 9.49
C SER A 152 -21.38 5.90 9.38
N GLU A 153 -21.30 6.72 10.42
CA GLU A 153 -20.26 7.76 10.55
C GLU A 153 -18.86 7.15 10.78
N ASP A 154 -18.79 6.03 11.49
CA ASP A 154 -17.57 5.26 11.70
C ASP A 154 -17.91 3.78 11.91
N VAL A 155 -17.50 2.92 10.97
CA VAL A 155 -17.74 1.46 11.09
C VAL A 155 -17.01 0.84 12.28
N TYR A 156 -15.94 1.48 12.78
CA TYR A 156 -15.17 1.01 13.93
C TYR A 156 -15.66 1.57 15.28
N LYS A 157 -16.70 2.41 15.30
CA LYS A 157 -17.20 3.07 16.52
C LYS A 157 -17.41 2.08 17.68
N HIS A 158 -18.13 0.99 17.42
CA HIS A 158 -18.44 -0.03 18.43
C HIS A 158 -17.17 -0.77 18.93
N ILE A 159 -16.14 -0.89 18.09
CA ILE A 159 -14.85 -1.50 18.45
C ILE A 159 -14.03 -0.54 19.33
N LYS A 160 -14.07 0.77 19.02
CA LYS A 160 -13.47 1.84 19.82
C LYS A 160 -14.12 1.92 21.21
N GLU A 161 -15.45 1.90 21.26
CA GLU A 161 -16.23 1.89 22.51
C GLU A 161 -15.95 0.65 23.37
N ALA A 162 -15.71 -0.51 22.75
CA ALA A 162 -15.32 -1.74 23.44
C ALA A 162 -13.86 -1.76 23.94
N GLY A 163 -13.06 -0.71 23.66
CA GLY A 163 -11.65 -0.65 24.05
C GLY A 163 -10.75 -1.64 23.30
N MET A 164 -11.22 -2.18 22.17
CA MET A 164 -10.52 -3.17 21.36
C MET A 164 -9.74 -2.54 20.19
N PHE A 165 -9.97 -1.26 19.90
CA PHE A 165 -9.35 -0.57 18.78
C PHE A 165 -7.95 -0.05 19.14
N VAL A 166 -6.96 -0.35 18.31
CA VAL A 166 -5.58 0.11 18.47
C VAL A 166 -5.15 0.88 17.20
N PRO A 167 -4.96 2.20 17.28
CA PRO A 167 -4.72 3.02 16.09
C PRO A 167 -3.33 2.77 15.51
N THR A 168 -3.25 2.73 14.18
CA THR A 168 -2.01 2.75 13.40
C THR A 168 -1.83 4.08 12.68
N GLN A 169 -0.62 4.38 12.24
CA GLN A 169 -0.28 5.60 11.52
C GLN A 169 -0.15 5.34 10.03
N ARG A 170 -0.78 6.22 9.23
CA ARG A 170 -0.66 6.20 7.78
C ARG A 170 0.75 6.60 7.35
N THR A 171 1.19 6.07 6.22
CA THR A 171 2.46 6.50 5.61
C THR A 171 2.19 7.65 4.64
N GLU A 172 2.79 8.80 4.88
CA GLU A 172 2.69 9.96 3.99
C GLU A 172 3.40 9.71 2.65
N GLY A 173 2.89 10.34 1.58
CA GLY A 173 3.50 10.29 0.25
C GLY A 173 3.30 8.99 -0.53
N ILE A 174 2.48 8.05 -0.03
CA ILE A 174 2.08 6.86 -0.78
C ILE A 174 0.63 6.46 -0.51
N SER A 175 -0.12 6.17 -1.56
CA SER A 175 -1.47 5.58 -1.52
C SER A 175 -1.83 4.98 -2.87
N THR A 176 -2.81 4.08 -2.92
CA THR A 176 -3.38 3.55 -4.17
C THR A 176 -3.78 4.68 -5.12
N SER A 177 -4.49 5.71 -4.61
CA SER A 177 -4.92 6.86 -5.41
C SER A 177 -3.76 7.67 -5.98
N ASP A 178 -2.69 7.84 -5.21
CA ASP A 178 -1.49 8.54 -5.67
C ASP A 178 -0.74 7.74 -6.75
N ILE A 179 -0.60 6.42 -6.58
CA ILE A 179 -0.02 5.55 -7.62
C ILE A 179 -0.84 5.63 -8.92
N ILE A 180 -2.17 5.54 -8.83
CA ILE A 180 -3.06 5.69 -9.98
C ILE A 180 -2.89 7.08 -10.62
N THR A 181 -2.85 8.14 -9.81
CA THR A 181 -2.71 9.52 -10.30
C THR A 181 -1.41 9.71 -11.07
N ARG A 182 -0.30 9.13 -10.60
CA ARG A 182 1.00 9.16 -11.30
C ARG A 182 0.90 8.47 -12.66
N ILE A 183 0.35 7.26 -12.70
CA ILE A 183 0.15 6.49 -13.95
C ILE A 183 -0.71 7.27 -14.94
N VAL A 184 -1.85 7.81 -14.49
CA VAL A 184 -2.78 8.55 -15.35
C VAL A 184 -2.14 9.84 -15.88
N ARG A 185 -1.42 10.58 -15.04
CA ARG A 185 -0.71 11.80 -15.45
C ARG A 185 0.32 11.50 -16.54
N ASP A 186 1.13 10.47 -16.35
CA ASP A 186 2.19 10.11 -17.30
C ASP A 186 1.60 9.54 -18.61
N TYR A 187 0.50 8.79 -18.51
CA TYR A 187 -0.22 8.29 -19.66
C TYR A 187 -0.85 9.42 -20.50
N ASP A 188 -1.40 10.46 -19.87
CA ASP A 188 -1.95 11.62 -20.60
C ASP A 188 -0.87 12.38 -21.39
N VAL A 189 0.32 12.56 -20.80
CA VAL A 189 1.47 13.15 -21.49
C VAL A 189 1.95 12.25 -22.63
N TYR A 190 2.04 10.94 -22.39
CA TYR A 190 2.40 9.95 -23.40
C TYR A 190 1.41 9.96 -24.57
N ALA A 191 0.11 9.92 -24.30
CA ALA A 191 -0.94 9.90 -25.31
C ALA A 191 -0.89 11.15 -26.19
N ARG A 192 -0.86 12.35 -25.58
CA ARG A 192 -0.78 13.62 -26.32
C ARG A 192 0.44 13.69 -27.25
N ARG A 193 1.61 13.29 -26.76
CA ARG A 193 2.85 13.32 -27.54
C ARG A 193 2.79 12.38 -28.74
N ASN A 194 2.20 11.19 -28.59
CA ASN A 194 2.12 10.23 -29.70
C ASN A 194 1.03 10.60 -30.70
N LEU A 195 -0.09 11.18 -30.27
CA LEU A 195 -1.10 11.73 -31.18
C LEU A 195 -0.49 12.84 -32.07
N GLN A 196 0.35 13.72 -31.51
CA GLN A 196 1.06 14.75 -32.29
C GLN A 196 2.05 14.16 -33.30
N ARG A 197 2.56 12.95 -33.07
CA ARG A 197 3.46 12.24 -33.97
C ARG A 197 2.72 11.45 -35.06
N GLY A 198 1.39 11.46 -35.06
CA GLY A 198 0.56 10.81 -36.08
C GLY A 198 0.06 9.42 -35.72
N TYR A 199 0.31 8.93 -34.50
CA TYR A 199 -0.33 7.69 -34.02
C TYR A 199 -1.83 7.91 -33.84
N THR A 200 -2.62 6.88 -34.13
CA THR A 200 -4.08 6.91 -33.97
C THR A 200 -4.49 6.64 -32.53
N ALA A 201 -5.67 7.13 -32.15
CA ALA A 201 -6.22 6.90 -30.80
C ALA A 201 -6.47 5.39 -30.53
N LYS A 202 -6.81 4.63 -31.58
CA LYS A 202 -7.00 3.17 -31.49
C LYS A 202 -5.70 2.45 -31.16
N GLU A 203 -4.58 2.85 -31.77
CA GLU A 203 -3.24 2.28 -31.50
C GLU A 203 -2.75 2.59 -30.08
N LEU A 204 -3.18 3.71 -29.51
CA LEU A 204 -2.81 4.11 -28.15
C LEU A 204 -3.78 3.56 -27.08
N ASN A 205 -4.80 2.79 -27.48
CA ASN A 205 -5.92 2.34 -26.64
C ASN A 205 -6.63 3.51 -25.92
N VAL A 206 -6.65 4.68 -26.56
CA VAL A 206 -7.31 5.89 -26.07
C VAL A 206 -8.73 5.89 -26.65
N SER A 207 -9.66 5.20 -25.99
CA SER A 207 -11.02 5.08 -26.50
C SER A 207 -11.84 6.38 -26.33
N TYR A 208 -11.58 7.20 -25.30
CA TYR A 208 -12.46 8.34 -24.98
C TYR A 208 -11.81 9.42 -24.10
N ILE A 209 -10.59 9.89 -24.40
CA ILE A 209 -10.17 11.19 -23.83
C ILE A 209 -10.92 12.27 -24.60
N ASN A 210 -11.99 12.83 -24.00
CA ASN A 210 -12.78 13.92 -24.57
C ASN A 210 -11.86 14.98 -25.15
N LYS A 211 -11.82 15.12 -26.48
CA LYS A 211 -10.97 16.09 -27.19
C LYS A 211 -11.14 17.52 -26.64
N GLN A 212 -12.35 17.85 -26.15
CA GLN A 212 -12.66 19.13 -25.52
C GLN A 212 -11.87 19.40 -24.23
N VAL A 213 -11.62 18.38 -23.39
CA VAL A 213 -10.92 18.57 -22.09
C VAL A 213 -9.43 18.88 -22.28
N LEU A 214 -8.82 18.35 -23.35
CA LEU A 214 -7.43 18.66 -23.70
C LEU A 214 -7.27 20.06 -24.30
N GLN A 215 -8.25 20.50 -25.09
CA GLN A 215 -8.22 21.81 -25.77
C GLN A 215 -8.48 22.96 -24.79
N GLU A 216 -9.36 22.77 -23.80
CA GLU A 216 -9.66 23.79 -22.77
C GLU A 216 -8.55 23.93 -21.71
N ARG A 217 -7.83 22.85 -21.38
CA ARG A 217 -6.75 22.89 -20.38
C ARG A 217 -5.44 23.50 -20.90
N SER A 218 -5.22 23.50 -22.22
CA SER A 218 -4.08 24.16 -22.85
C SER A 218 -4.09 25.69 -22.62
N GLY A 219 -5.28 26.30 -22.56
CA GLY A 219 -5.45 27.73 -22.29
C GLY A 219 -5.30 28.12 -20.82
N ARG A 220 -5.73 27.26 -19.89
CA ARG A 220 -5.68 27.58 -18.44
C ARG A 220 -4.31 27.32 -17.80
N MET A 221 -3.52 26.38 -18.30
CA MET A 221 -2.24 26.05 -17.68
C MET A 221 -1.15 27.10 -17.94
N LEU A 222 -1.24 27.84 -19.05
CA LEU A 222 -0.35 28.96 -19.36
C LEU A 222 -0.62 30.20 -18.48
N SER A 223 -1.84 30.41 -17.99
CA SER A 223 -2.14 31.54 -17.09
C SER A 223 -1.67 31.29 -15.65
N TYR A 224 -1.67 30.05 -15.18
CA TYR A 224 -1.18 29.71 -13.82
C TYR A 224 0.35 29.69 -13.72
N ALA A 225 1.07 29.52 -14.83
CA ALA A 225 2.53 29.54 -14.86
C ALA A 225 3.14 30.95 -14.83
N LEU A 226 2.33 32.00 -15.06
CA LEU A 226 2.78 33.39 -15.16
C LEU A 226 2.29 34.31 -14.03
N SER A 227 1.53 33.80 -13.05
CA SER A 227 1.13 34.57 -11.87
C SER A 227 2.03 34.28 -10.66
N PRO A 228 2.56 35.31 -9.97
CA PRO A 228 3.27 35.11 -8.71
C PRO A 228 2.32 34.48 -7.68
N ARG A 229 2.67 33.29 -7.17
CA ARG A 229 1.95 32.65 -6.08
C ARG A 229 2.22 33.39 -4.77
N GLU A 230 1.27 34.17 -4.29
CA GLU A 230 1.15 34.41 -2.85
C GLU A 230 0.53 33.16 -2.21
N SER A 231 1.17 32.66 -1.15
CA SER A 231 0.71 31.49 -0.40
C SER A 231 -0.09 31.98 0.83
N PRO A 232 -1.29 31.45 1.12
CA PRO A 232 -1.95 31.75 2.39
C PRO A 232 -1.31 30.89 3.49
N CYS A 233 -0.47 31.51 4.31
CA CYS A 233 0.03 30.93 5.56
C CYS A 233 -0.87 31.42 6.69
N ASN A 234 -1.70 30.53 7.25
CA ASN A 234 -2.37 30.80 8.53
C ASN A 234 -1.55 30.16 9.65
N SER A 235 -0.78 30.98 10.35
CA SER A 235 -0.19 30.66 11.66
C SER A 235 -0.27 31.93 12.52
N PRO A 236 -0.68 31.82 13.80
CA PRO A 236 -0.80 32.98 14.68
C PRO A 236 0.59 33.58 15.02
N PRO A 237 0.68 34.90 15.27
CA PRO A 237 1.95 35.58 15.39
C PRO A 237 2.63 35.26 16.73
N ARG A 238 3.93 34.94 16.68
CA ARG A 238 4.81 34.84 17.85
C ARG A 238 5.76 36.04 17.85
N GLU A 239 5.84 36.72 18.98
CA GLU A 239 6.62 37.94 19.19
C GLU A 239 8.11 37.80 18.82
N LEU A 240 8.66 38.94 18.36
CA LEU A 240 10.03 39.13 17.89
C LEU A 240 11.07 39.08 19.03
N SER A 241 12.19 38.41 18.77
CA SER A 241 13.48 38.65 19.44
C SER A 241 14.64 38.42 18.48
N PRO A 242 15.80 39.11 18.65
CA PRO A 242 16.59 39.59 17.53
C PRO A 242 17.82 38.73 17.17
N LEU A 243 18.18 38.86 15.88
CA LEU A 243 19.51 38.76 15.26
C LEU A 243 20.18 37.37 15.15
N ARG A 244 20.28 36.94 13.88
CA ARG A 244 21.00 35.78 13.38
C ARG A 244 22.46 36.16 13.10
N SER A 245 23.40 35.40 13.66
CA SER A 245 24.82 35.40 13.27
C SER A 245 25.04 34.54 12.02
N PRO A 246 26.01 34.87 11.14
CA PRO A 246 26.22 34.13 9.88
C PRO A 246 27.00 32.83 10.08
N SER A 247 26.58 31.77 9.38
CA SER A 247 27.25 30.46 9.33
C SER A 247 28.50 30.49 8.42
N PRO A 248 29.54 29.68 8.72
CA PRO A 248 30.79 29.67 7.97
C PRO A 248 30.72 28.88 6.64
N PRO A 249 31.67 29.10 5.71
CA PRO A 249 31.63 28.52 4.35
C PRO A 249 32.10 27.06 4.27
N SER A 250 31.53 26.32 3.32
CA SER A 250 31.83 24.92 3.00
C SER A 250 33.20 24.73 2.34
N PRO A 251 33.91 23.61 2.60
CA PRO A 251 35.20 23.32 1.97
C PRO A 251 35.08 22.73 0.55
N PRO A 252 36.15 22.78 -0.27
CA PRO A 252 36.08 22.52 -1.71
C PRO A 252 36.09 21.03 -2.08
N ALA A 253 35.42 20.74 -3.19
CA ALA A 253 35.33 19.44 -3.83
C ALA A 253 36.68 18.96 -4.37
N ARG A 254 37.05 17.71 -4.09
CA ARG A 254 38.21 17.06 -4.72
C ARG A 254 38.05 15.55 -4.80
N TRP A 255 37.42 15.04 -5.87
CA TRP A 255 37.63 13.68 -6.36
C TRP A 255 37.53 13.67 -7.89
N HIS A 256 38.69 13.65 -8.55
CA HIS A 256 38.84 13.08 -9.88
C HIS A 256 38.92 11.55 -9.70
N ASN A 257 38.09 10.79 -10.42
CA ASN A 257 38.56 9.65 -11.20
C ASN A 257 37.50 9.10 -12.16
N ALA A 258 38.02 8.56 -13.24
CA ALA A 258 37.40 8.25 -14.52
C ALA A 258 36.22 7.26 -14.47
N ARG A 259 35.23 7.52 -15.33
CA ARG A 259 34.27 6.53 -15.84
C ARG A 259 34.98 5.55 -16.77
N PRO A 260 34.73 4.24 -16.69
CA PRO A 260 34.85 3.35 -17.83
C PRO A 260 33.54 3.30 -18.62
N SER A 261 33.65 3.39 -19.94
CA SER A 261 32.56 3.27 -20.93
C SER A 261 32.00 1.84 -20.97
N PRO A 262 30.72 1.64 -21.35
CA PRO A 262 30.14 0.29 -21.48
C PRO A 262 30.59 -0.39 -22.79
N PRO A 263 30.77 -1.72 -22.81
CA PRO A 263 31.07 -2.44 -24.05
C PRO A 263 29.82 -2.59 -24.94
N THR A 264 30.06 -2.51 -26.24
CA THR A 264 29.12 -2.58 -27.36
C THR A 264 28.59 -3.98 -27.65
N SER A 265 27.29 -4.08 -27.95
CA SER A 265 26.59 -5.30 -28.38
C SER A 265 27.02 -5.78 -29.79
N PRO A 266 27.12 -7.09 -30.05
CA PRO A 266 27.17 -7.62 -31.40
C PRO A 266 25.77 -7.80 -32.01
N LYS A 267 25.65 -7.49 -33.31
CA LYS A 267 24.50 -7.73 -34.17
C LYS A 267 24.41 -9.21 -34.59
N GLY A 268 23.19 -9.72 -34.71
CA GLY A 268 22.82 -10.72 -35.73
C GLY A 268 22.49 -12.12 -35.22
N ALA A 269 21.19 -12.41 -35.07
CA ALA A 269 20.63 -13.72 -35.40
C ALA A 269 19.14 -13.53 -35.73
N SER A 270 18.78 -13.81 -36.99
CA SER A 270 17.40 -13.93 -37.46
C SER A 270 16.78 -15.21 -36.92
N ALA A 271 15.57 -15.13 -36.38
CA ALA A 271 14.73 -16.31 -36.19
C ALA A 271 13.32 -15.98 -36.67
N SER A 272 12.84 -16.86 -37.53
CA SER A 272 11.71 -16.75 -38.43
C SER A 272 10.37 -16.71 -37.71
N MET A 273 9.43 -15.93 -38.26
CA MET A 273 8.01 -16.01 -37.96
C MET A 273 7.47 -17.33 -38.51
N SER A 274 6.95 -18.19 -37.63
CA SER A 274 6.07 -19.29 -38.02
C SER A 274 4.65 -18.94 -37.58
N SER A 275 3.83 -18.60 -38.57
CA SER A 275 2.38 -18.48 -38.51
C SER A 275 1.75 -19.82 -38.13
N MET A 276 1.01 -19.86 -37.03
CA MET A 276 0.05 -20.93 -36.76
C MET A 276 -1.29 -20.54 -37.37
N SER A 277 -1.65 -21.25 -38.42
CA SER A 277 -2.95 -21.23 -39.08
C SER A 277 -4.00 -21.93 -38.21
N GLU A 278 -5.14 -21.28 -38.07
CA GLU A 278 -6.40 -21.82 -37.58
C GLU A 278 -6.84 -22.99 -38.47
N GLY A 279 -7.25 -24.09 -37.84
CA GLY A 279 -7.90 -25.22 -38.48
C GLY A 279 -9.19 -25.49 -37.72
N ASP A 280 -10.30 -25.10 -38.35
CA ASP A 280 -11.64 -25.56 -38.03
C ASP A 280 -11.74 -27.05 -38.37
N GLU A 281 -12.16 -27.87 -37.41
CA GLU A 281 -12.75 -29.20 -37.68
C GLU A 281 -14.04 -29.33 -36.86
N ASP A 282 -15.15 -29.19 -37.59
CA ASP A 282 -16.46 -29.74 -37.26
C ASP A 282 -16.47 -31.28 -37.43
N GLU A 283 -17.47 -31.90 -36.79
CA GLU A 283 -17.96 -33.29 -36.88
C GLU A 283 -17.55 -34.27 -35.76
N ASN A 284 -18.37 -34.35 -34.70
CA ASN A 284 -19.45 -35.35 -34.53
C ASN A 284 -19.98 -35.36 -33.08
#